data_AF-A0A951NF86-F1
#
_entry.id   AF-A0A951NF86-F1
#
_cell.length_a   1.000
_cell.length_b   1.000
_cell.length_c   1.000
_cell.angle_alpha   90.00
_cell.angle_beta   90.00
_cell.angle_gamma   90.00
#
_symmetry.space_group_name_H-M   'P 1'
#
loop_
_entity.id
_entity.type
_entity.pdbx_description
1 polymer ?
#
loop_
_entity_poly.entity_id
_entity_poly.type
_entity_poly.pdbx_seq_one_letter_code
_entity_poly.pdbx_strand_id
1 'polypeptide(L)'
;MAAAITTLAGRLAAGEAEQLELIGEFDARQAWAGPGLLSCAHWLSWKTGMSPNTARERVRIARSLPALPLITGAFGACRSRRSGR
;
A
#
# COMPACT_ATOMS: atom_id res chain seq x y z
N MET A 1 -10.38 10.12 24.27
CA MET A 1 -9.01 10.00 23.73
C MET A 1 -8.74 8.65 23.09
N ALA A 2 -8.95 7.51 23.77
CA ALA A 2 -8.72 6.17 23.19
C ALA A 2 -9.49 5.89 21.87
N ALA A 3 -10.75 6.33 21.76
CA ALA A 3 -11.56 6.18 20.54
C ALA A 3 -11.00 6.97 19.33
N ALA A 4 -10.37 8.13 19.59
CA ALA A 4 -9.77 8.93 18.52
C ALA A 4 -8.49 8.28 17.99
N ILE A 5 -7.68 7.69 18.87
CA ILE A 5 -6.45 6.96 18.51
C ILE A 5 -6.80 5.75 17.64
N THR A 6 -7.78 4.94 18.05
CA THR A 6 -8.20 3.76 17.29
C THR A 6 -8.83 4.12 15.95
N THR A 7 -9.60 5.20 15.89
CA THR A 7 -10.15 5.72 14.62
C THR A 7 -9.04 6.17 13.66
N LEU A 8 -8.05 6.92 14.15
CA LEU A 8 -6.91 7.33 13.33
C LEU A 8 -6.09 6.13 12.86
N ALA A 9 -5.82 5.17 13.75
CA ALA A 9 -5.14 3.94 13.41
C ALA A 9 -5.86 3.18 12.30
N GLY A 10 -7.20 3.06 12.36
CA GLY A 10 -7.99 2.42 11.32
C GLY A 10 -7.91 3.13 9.96
N ARG A 11 -7.86 4.46 9.94
CA ARG A 11 -7.70 5.23 8.69
C ARG A 11 -6.30 5.08 8.08
N LEU A 12 -5.27 5.08 8.91
CA LEU A 12 -3.89 4.84 8.47
C LEU A 12 -3.75 3.43 7.89
N ALA A 13 -4.26 2.44 8.61
CA ALA A 13 -4.38 1.05 8.18
C ALA A 13 -5.04 0.92 6.80
N ALA A 14 -6.20 1.56 6.60
CA ALA A 14 -6.90 1.53 5.31
C ALA A 14 -6.07 2.18 4.19
N GLY A 15 -5.40 3.31 4.48
CA GLY A 15 -4.52 3.98 3.52
C GLY A 15 -3.26 3.18 3.17
N GLU A 16 -2.69 2.45 4.13
CA GLU A 16 -1.56 1.54 3.89
C GLU A 16 -1.97 0.37 2.99
N ALA A 17 -3.17 -0.20 3.19
CA ALA A 17 -3.68 -1.25 2.33
C ALA A 17 -3.89 -0.77 0.88
N GLU A 18 -4.52 0.40 0.71
CA GLU A 18 -4.69 1.03 -0.62
C GLU A 18 -3.34 1.31 -1.29
N GLN A 19 -2.35 1.81 -0.52
CA GLN A 19 -1.01 2.02 -1.04
C GLN A 19 -0.37 0.72 -1.53
N LEU A 20 -0.49 -0.37 -0.79
CA LEU A 20 0.09 -1.66 -1.18
C LEU A 20 -0.61 -2.26 -2.41
N GLU A 21 -1.93 -2.11 -2.53
CA GLU A 21 -2.69 -2.49 -3.74
C GLU A 21 -2.17 -1.72 -4.97
N LEU A 22 -2.01 -0.41 -4.85
CA LEU A 22 -1.47 0.44 -5.93
C LEU A 22 -0.02 0.07 -6.30
N ILE A 23 0.83 -0.21 -5.31
CA ILE A 23 2.21 -0.67 -5.55
C ILE A 23 2.20 -2.00 -6.30
N GLY A 24 1.30 -2.93 -5.93
CA GLY A 24 1.19 -4.23 -6.58
C GLY A 24 0.77 -4.12 -8.05
N GLU A 25 -0.24 -3.31 -8.33
CA GLU A 25 -0.70 -3.03 -9.71
C GLU A 25 0.39 -2.32 -10.53
N PHE A 26 1.07 -1.34 -9.92
CA PHE A 26 2.15 -0.60 -10.56
C PHE A 26 3.36 -1.49 -10.89
N ASP A 27 3.72 -2.39 -9.97
CA ASP A 27 4.79 -3.38 -10.18
C ASP A 27 4.42 -4.41 -11.25
N ALA A 28 3.17 -4.93 -11.22
CA ALA A 28 2.67 -5.91 -12.18
C ALA A 28 2.62 -5.35 -13.61
N ARG A 29 2.26 -4.07 -13.76
CA ARG A 29 2.28 -3.36 -15.05
C ARG A 29 3.67 -2.95 -15.50
N GLN A 30 4.69 -3.19 -14.68
CA GLN A 30 6.05 -2.68 -14.89
C GLN A 30 6.08 -1.17 -15.20
N ALA A 31 5.14 -0.40 -14.63
CA ALA A 31 5.00 1.02 -14.92
C ALA A 31 6.18 1.86 -14.35
N TRP A 32 7.04 1.24 -13.55
CA TRP A 32 8.33 1.76 -13.11
C TRP A 32 9.44 1.60 -14.14
N ALA A 33 9.27 0.80 -15.20
CA ALA A 33 10.33 0.51 -16.15
C ALA A 33 10.63 1.76 -16.99
N GLY A 34 11.75 2.41 -16.67
CA GLY A 34 12.28 3.56 -17.39
C GLY A 34 13.80 3.54 -17.39
N PRO A 35 14.46 4.35 -18.24
CA PRO A 35 15.91 4.39 -18.32
C PRO A 35 16.57 4.63 -16.95
N GLY A 36 17.46 3.74 -16.53
CA GLY A 36 18.18 3.84 -15.24
C GLY A 36 17.44 3.30 -14.01
N LEU A 37 16.20 2.83 -14.14
CA LEU A 37 15.44 2.24 -13.03
C LEU A 37 15.61 0.72 -12.99
N LEU A 38 16.22 0.24 -11.91
CA LEU A 38 16.65 -1.15 -11.75
C LEU A 38 15.56 -2.10 -11.21
N SER A 39 14.55 -1.55 -10.53
CA SER A 39 13.41 -2.32 -9.98
C SER A 39 12.31 -1.39 -9.47
N CYS A 40 11.10 -1.93 -9.26
CA CYS A 40 10.01 -1.20 -8.59
C CYS A 40 10.42 -0.69 -7.20
N ALA A 41 11.21 -1.46 -6.44
CA ALA A 41 11.68 -1.03 -5.13
C ALA A 41 12.67 0.14 -5.20
N HIS A 42 13.52 0.17 -6.24
CA HIS A 42 14.40 1.30 -6.50
C HIS A 42 13.61 2.55 -6.85
N TRP A 43 12.63 2.43 -7.75
CA TRP A 43 11.73 3.55 -8.08
C TRP A 43 10.98 4.07 -6.85
N LEU A 44 10.45 3.16 -6.02
CA LEU A 44 9.71 3.52 -4.82
C LEU A 44 10.59 4.27 -3.82
N SER A 45 11.81 3.76 -3.56
CA SER A 45 12.79 4.43 -2.70
C SER A 45 13.11 5.85 -3.19
N TRP A 46 13.33 6.03 -4.49
CA TRP A 46 13.59 7.33 -5.10
C TRP A 46 12.41 8.29 -4.99
N LYS A 47 11.19 7.84 -5.28
CA LYS A 47 10.00 8.70 -5.34
C LYS A 47 9.43 9.07 -3.98
N THR A 48 9.54 8.18 -2.98
CA THR A 48 8.90 8.39 -1.67
C THR A 48 9.90 8.67 -0.55
N GLY A 49 11.21 8.68 -0.85
CA GLY A 49 12.26 8.87 0.17
C GLY A 49 12.39 7.72 1.18
N MET A 50 11.81 6.55 0.87
CA MET A 50 11.93 5.37 1.74
C MET A 50 13.34 4.79 1.67
N SER A 51 13.78 4.18 2.77
CA SER A 51 14.98 3.35 2.74
C SER A 51 14.83 2.21 1.71
N PRO A 52 15.92 1.78 1.05
CA PRO A 52 15.85 0.68 0.08
C PRO A 52 15.27 -0.61 0.67
N ASN A 53 15.53 -0.89 1.95
CA ASN A 53 15.00 -2.09 2.62
C ASN A 53 13.50 -2.01 2.82
N THR A 54 13.00 -0.86 3.29
CA THR A 54 11.56 -0.63 3.44
C THR A 54 10.82 -0.70 2.11
N ALA A 55 11.41 -0.14 1.04
CA ALA A 55 10.81 -0.19 -0.29
C ALA A 55 10.72 -1.62 -0.83
N ARG A 56 11.77 -2.43 -0.65
CA ARG A 56 11.75 -3.86 -1.04
C ARG A 56 10.69 -4.63 -0.27
N GLU A 57 10.59 -4.42 1.04
CA GLU A 57 9.59 -5.08 1.86
C GLU A 57 8.18 -4.73 1.42
N ARG A 58 7.89 -3.44 1.18
CA ARG A 58 6.59 -3.01 0.65
C ARG A 58 6.25 -3.65 -0.69
N VAL A 59 7.20 -3.73 -1.63
CA VAL A 59 6.99 -4.42 -2.91
C VAL A 59 6.74 -5.91 -2.71
N ARG A 60 7.46 -6.57 -1.78
CA ARG A 60 7.24 -7.99 -1.48
C ARG A 60 5.84 -8.25 -0.92
N ILE A 61 5.39 -7.42 0.02
CA ILE A 61 4.04 -7.49 0.59
C ILE A 61 3.00 -7.23 -0.48
N ALA A 62 3.17 -6.18 -1.29
CA ALA A 62 2.25 -5.84 -2.38
C ALA A 62 2.08 -7.00 -3.38
N ARG A 63 3.16 -7.73 -3.70
CA ARG A 63 3.12 -8.91 -4.55
C ARG A 63 2.40 -10.11 -3.93
N SER A 64 2.40 -10.24 -2.60
CA SER A 64 1.76 -11.35 -1.89
C SER A 64 0.30 -11.07 -1.51
N LEU A 65 -0.14 -9.80 -1.50
CA LEU A 65 -1.51 -9.42 -1.15
C LEU A 65 -2.62 -10.07 -1.99
N PRO A 66 -2.49 -10.27 -3.31
CA PRO A 66 -3.50 -10.98 -4.10
C PRO A 66 -3.76 -12.41 -3.63
N ALA A 67 -2.80 -13.04 -2.92
CA ALA A 67 -2.93 -14.38 -2.36
C ALA A 67 -3.51 -14.41 -0.94
N LEU A 68 -3.82 -13.25 -0.33
CA LEU A 68 -4.26 -13.12 1.07
C LEU A 68 -5.59 -12.33 1.19
N PRO A 69 -6.71 -12.87 0.70
CA PRO A 69 -8.02 -12.19 0.67
C PRO A 69 -8.60 -11.85 2.06
N LEU A 70 -8.11 -12.47 3.13
CA LEU A 70 -8.56 -12.19 4.51
C LEU A 70 -8.10 -10.81 5.01
N ILE A 71 -7.00 -10.28 4.48
CA ILE A 71 -6.42 -9.00 4.91
C ILE A 71 -7.05 -7.84 4.14
N THR A 72 -7.24 -7.98 2.83
CA THR A 72 -7.93 -6.98 1.98
C THR A 72 -9.39 -6.78 2.40
N GLY A 73 -10.08 -7.83 2.87
CA GLY A 73 -11.42 -7.71 3.45
C GLY A 73 -11.46 -6.91 4.77
N ALA A 74 -10.48 -7.11 5.65
CA ALA A 74 -10.42 -6.44 6.94
C ALA A 74 -10.09 -4.94 6.81
N PHE A 75 -9.17 -4.56 5.92
CA PHE A 75 -8.91 -3.16 5.60
C PHE A 75 -10.03 -2.53 4.76
N GLY A 76 -10.66 -3.30 3.85
CA GLY A 76 -11.77 -2.87 3.01
C GLY A 76 -13.09 -2.64 3.74
N ALA A 77 -13.32 -3.30 4.89
CA ALA A 77 -14.49 -3.07 5.72
C ALA A 77 -14.61 -1.62 6.22
N CYS A 78 -13.49 -0.89 6.30
CA CYS A 78 -13.45 0.53 6.63
C CYS A 78 -13.84 1.46 5.44
N ARG A 79 -14.23 0.91 4.28
CA ARG A 79 -14.65 1.69 3.09
C ARG A 79 -16.14 2.01 3.00
N SER A 80 -16.95 1.73 4.02
CA SER A 80 -18.43 1.90 3.94
C SER A 80 -19.02 2.92 4.91
N ARG A 81 -18.47 4.14 5.01
CA ARG A 81 -19.23 5.32 5.47
C ARG A 81 -18.84 6.59 4.70
N ARG A 82 -19.00 6.60 3.37
CA ARG A 82 -19.30 7.87 2.69
C ARG A 82 -20.76 8.20 2.99
N SER A 83 -20.94 9.07 3.97
CA SER A 83 -22.19 9.74 4.30
C SER A 83 -22.76 10.38 3.04
N GLY A 84 -23.86 9.81 2.53
CA GLY A 84 -24.79 10.54 1.70
C GLY A 84 -25.65 11.41 2.60
N ARG A 85 -25.36 12.71 2.61
CA ARG A 85 -26.30 13.85 2.72
C ARG A 85 -25.51 15.13 2.80
#